data_AF-A0A2I0UVB7-F1
#
_entry.id   AF-A0A2I0UVB7-F1
#
_cell.length_a   1.000
_cell.length_b   1.000
_cell.length_c   1.000
_cell.angle_alpha   90.00
_cell.angle_beta   90.00
_cell.angle_gamma   90.00
#
_symmetry.space_group_name_H-M   'P 1'
#
loop_
_entity.id
_entity.type
_entity.pdbx_description
1 polymer ?
#
loop_
_entity_poly.entity_id
_entity_poly.type
_entity_poly.pdbx_seq_one_letter_code
_entity_poly.pdbx_strand_id
1 'polypeptide(L)'
;MNVKIISSLVQHNVRTTQEHLVDIREFIEDYATDSEGKNYFSELDAEAYFIMVKVTRKKNSKNQGIRALIEFLERRRILDDINRLLKK
;
A
#
# COMPACT_ATOMS: atom_id res chain seq x y z
N MET A 1 8.40 -7.67 2.45
CA MET A 1 8.27 -7.50 3.91
C MET A 1 7.01 -8.18 4.40
N ASN A 2 7.08 -8.99 5.47
CA ASN A 2 5.88 -9.64 6.00
C ASN A 2 5.00 -8.66 6.81
N VAL A 3 3.74 -9.04 7.04
CA VAL A 3 2.73 -8.23 7.76
C VAL A 3 3.19 -7.83 9.18
N LYS A 4 3.91 -8.71 9.89
CA LYS A 4 4.36 -8.44 11.28
C LYS A 4 5.35 -7.27 11.34
N ILE A 5 6.24 -7.18 10.35
CA ILE A 5 7.19 -6.07 10.26
C ILE A 5 6.44 -4.77 9.99
N ILE A 6 5.54 -4.77 9.01
CA ILE A 6 4.76 -3.58 8.64
C ILE A 6 3.90 -3.10 9.80
N SER A 7 3.18 -3.99 10.49
CA SER A 7 2.33 -3.64 11.63
C SER A 7 3.14 -2.96 12.75
N SER A 8 4.36 -3.44 13.01
CA SER A 8 5.29 -2.84 13.97
C SER A 8 5.70 -1.42 13.56
N LEU A 9 6.11 -1.24 12.30
CA LEU A 9 6.57 0.05 11.77
C LEU A 9 5.47 1.11 11.80
N VAL A 10 4.23 0.74 11.46
CA VAL A 10 3.09 1.67 11.51
C VAL A 10 2.47 1.83 12.90
N GLN A 11 2.91 1.06 13.89
CA GLN A 11 2.41 1.08 15.27
C GLN A 11 0.91 0.74 15.39
N HIS A 12 0.47 -0.35 14.76
CA HIS A 12 -0.80 -0.99 15.10
C HIS A 12 -0.67 -2.51 15.10
N ASN A 13 -1.70 -3.22 15.58
CA ASN A 13 -1.64 -4.67 15.66
C ASN A 13 -1.72 -5.32 14.25
N VAL A 14 -1.25 -6.57 14.16
CA VAL A 14 -1.21 -7.35 12.91
C VAL A 14 -2.61 -7.51 12.29
N ARG A 15 -3.65 -7.67 13.14
CA ARG A 15 -5.03 -7.85 12.70
C ARG A 15 -5.53 -6.63 11.92
N THR A 16 -5.27 -5.42 12.41
CA THR A 16 -5.61 -4.18 11.70
C THR A 16 -4.91 -4.10 10.34
N THR A 17 -3.64 -4.50 10.25
CA THR A 17 -2.95 -4.57 8.95
C THR A 17 -3.61 -5.57 8.00
N GLN A 18 -4.01 -6.74 8.50
CA GLN A 18 -4.70 -7.75 7.69
C GLN A 18 -6.08 -7.27 7.23
N GLU A 19 -6.86 -6.62 8.09
CA GLU A 19 -8.15 -6.02 7.74
C GLU A 19 -7.98 -4.95 6.65
N HIS A 20 -7.00 -4.06 6.78
CA HIS A 20 -6.70 -3.10 5.72
C HIS A 20 -6.31 -3.76 4.41
N LEU A 21 -5.55 -4.86 4.41
CA LEU A 21 -5.19 -5.58 3.19
C LEU A 21 -6.42 -6.12 2.47
N VAL A 22 -7.40 -6.64 3.22
CA VAL A 22 -8.69 -7.07 2.64
C VAL A 22 -9.39 -5.87 1.99
N ASP A 23 -9.52 -4.75 2.70
CA ASP A 23 -10.17 -3.55 2.16
C ASP A 23 -9.46 -2.99 0.92
N ILE A 24 -8.12 -2.98 0.90
CA ILE A 24 -7.34 -2.48 -0.24
C ILE A 24 -7.53 -3.38 -1.45
N ARG A 25 -7.63 -4.71 -1.25
CA ARG A 25 -7.80 -5.69 -2.33
C ARG A 25 -9.16 -5.65 -3.00
N GLU A 26 -10.16 -5.01 -2.38
CA GLU A 26 -11.40 -4.66 -3.08
C GLU A 26 -11.18 -3.67 -4.23
N PHE A 27 -10.06 -2.92 -4.21
CA PHE A 27 -9.69 -1.94 -5.24
C PHE A 27 -8.46 -2.36 -6.07
N ILE A 28 -7.57 -3.18 -5.50
CA ILE A 28 -6.31 -3.61 -6.13
C ILE A 28 -6.10 -5.11 -5.85
N GLU A 29 -6.52 -5.95 -6.78
CA GLU A 29 -6.72 -7.41 -6.62
C GLU A 29 -5.51 -8.16 -6.02
N ASP A 30 -4.27 -7.73 -6.30
CA ASP A 30 -3.04 -8.38 -5.84
C ASP A 30 -2.18 -7.54 -4.89
N TYR A 31 -2.75 -6.52 -4.26
CA TYR A 31 -1.97 -5.64 -3.39
C TYR A 31 -1.30 -6.40 -2.23
N ALA A 32 0.01 -6.18 -2.10
CA ALA A 32 0.87 -6.81 -1.09
C ALA A 32 0.67 -8.33 -1.01
N THR A 33 0.69 -8.99 -2.17
CA THR A 33 0.58 -10.44 -2.32
C THR A 33 1.83 -10.96 -3.06
N ASP A 34 2.42 -12.06 -2.59
CA ASP A 34 3.52 -12.74 -3.30
C ASP A 34 3.01 -13.72 -4.37
N SER A 35 3.94 -14.36 -5.09
CA SER A 35 3.62 -15.35 -6.13
C SER A 35 2.89 -16.60 -5.62
N GLU A 36 2.85 -16.84 -4.30
CA GLU A 36 2.12 -17.94 -3.68
C GLU A 36 0.76 -17.50 -3.12
N GLY A 37 0.35 -16.25 -3.35
CA GLY A 37 -0.90 -15.71 -2.83
C GLY A 37 -0.83 -15.30 -1.35
N LYS A 38 0.36 -15.24 -0.74
CA LYS A 38 0.53 -14.89 0.67
C LYS A 38 0.78 -13.40 0.86
N ASN A 39 0.38 -12.89 2.03
CA ASN A 39 0.57 -11.48 2.36
C ASN A 39 2.06 -11.12 2.44
N TYR A 40 2.52 -10.31 1.49
CA TYR A 40 3.88 -9.84 1.39
C TYR A 40 3.93 -8.46 0.74
N PHE A 41 4.51 -7.49 1.42
CA PHE A 41 4.68 -6.13 0.91
C PHE A 41 5.98 -6.03 0.11
N SER A 42 5.92 -5.61 -1.15
CA SER A 42 7.10 -5.03 -1.79
C SER A 42 7.50 -3.72 -1.08
N GLU A 43 8.65 -3.16 -1.44
CA GLU A 43 9.07 -1.85 -0.94
C GLU A 43 8.04 -0.77 -1.32
N LEU A 44 7.56 -0.80 -2.58
CA LEU A 44 6.54 0.12 -3.07
C LEU A 44 5.21 -0.02 -2.33
N ASP A 45 4.76 -1.27 -2.08
CA ASP A 45 3.54 -1.50 -1.30
C ASP A 45 3.68 -0.96 0.12
N ALA A 46 4.84 -1.16 0.76
CA ALA A 46 5.06 -0.65 2.09
C ALA A 46 4.99 0.89 2.12
N GLU A 47 5.64 1.58 1.18
CA GLU A 47 5.56 3.03 1.04
C GLU A 47 4.12 3.53 0.86
N ALA A 48 3.37 2.90 -0.05
CA ALA A 48 1.99 3.23 -0.32
C ALA A 48 1.10 3.01 0.93
N TYR A 49 1.35 1.93 1.67
CA TYR A 49 0.67 1.63 2.93
C TYR A 49 0.99 2.64 4.03
N PHE A 50 2.23 3.12 4.15
CA PHE A 50 2.59 4.17 5.09
C PHE A 50 1.79 5.46 4.82
N ILE A 51 1.62 5.81 3.55
CA ILE A 51 0.81 6.96 3.13
C ILE A 51 -0.66 6.74 3.51
N MET A 52 -1.22 5.56 3.24
CA MET A 52 -2.58 5.18 3.63
C MET A 52 -2.83 5.38 5.13
N VAL A 53 -1.94 4.87 5.98
CA VAL A 53 -2.06 4.96 7.43
C VAL A 53 -1.96 6.42 7.90
N LYS A 54 -1.01 7.18 7.36
CA LYS A 54 -0.83 8.60 7.70
C LYS A 54 -2.06 9.44 7.35
N VAL A 55 -2.64 9.22 6.17
CA VAL A 55 -3.84 9.94 5.73
C VAL A 55 -5.06 9.49 6.52
N THR A 56 -5.22 8.19 6.77
CA THR A 56 -6.30 7.65 7.62
C THR A 56 -6.31 8.32 8.98
N ARG A 57 -5.15 8.43 9.64
CA ARG A 57 -5.00 9.10 10.95
C ARG A 57 -5.34 10.59 10.87
N LYS A 58 -4.78 11.30 9.88
CA LYS A 58 -4.98 12.76 9.73
C LYS A 58 -6.43 13.13 9.41
N LYS A 59 -7.14 12.28 8.67
CA LYS A 59 -8.51 12.54 8.20
C LYS A 59 -9.58 11.79 8.99
N ASN A 60 -9.16 10.93 9.93
CA ASN A 60 -10.02 9.98 10.62
C ASN A 60 -10.94 9.20 9.65
N SER A 61 -10.39 8.75 8.52
CA SER A 61 -11.16 8.11 7.45
C SER A 61 -10.31 7.10 6.67
N LYS A 62 -10.66 5.81 6.81
CA LYS A 62 -10.01 4.70 6.10
C LYS A 62 -10.14 4.86 4.58
N ASN A 63 -11.31 5.25 4.09
CA ASN A 63 -11.57 5.44 2.65
C ASN A 63 -10.68 6.52 2.04
N GLN A 64 -10.44 7.63 2.77
CA GLN A 64 -9.50 8.67 2.32
C GLN A 64 -8.06 8.16 2.32
N GLY A 65 -7.69 7.28 3.26
CA GLY A 65 -6.40 6.60 3.26
C GLY A 65 -6.21 5.66 2.06
N ILE A 66 -7.19 4.81 1.77
CA ILE A 66 -7.16 3.91 0.60
C ILE A 66 -7.06 4.73 -0.69
N ARG A 67 -7.82 5.82 -0.81
CA ARG A 67 -7.71 6.73 -1.95
C ARG A 67 -6.29 7.31 -2.10
N ALA A 68 -5.67 7.73 -1.01
CA ALA A 68 -4.31 8.27 -1.04
C ALA A 68 -3.26 7.22 -1.46
N LEU A 69 -3.44 5.96 -1.05
CA LEU A 69 -2.62 4.83 -1.49
C LEU A 69 -2.73 4.62 -3.00
N ILE A 70 -3.97 4.55 -3.52
CA ILE A 70 -4.22 4.36 -4.96
C ILE A 70 -3.59 5.50 -5.76
N GLU A 71 -3.81 6.75 -5.34
CA GLU A 71 -3.24 7.92 -6.02
C GLU A 71 -1.70 7.92 -5.99
N PHE A 72 -1.09 7.42 -4.92
CA PHE A 72 0.37 7.29 -4.85
C PHE A 72 0.90 6.26 -5.85
N LEU A 73 0.31 5.07 -5.88
CA LEU A 73 0.72 3.99 -6.79
C LEU A 73 0.56 4.40 -8.26
N GLU A 74 -0.57 5.04 -8.60
CA GLU A 74 -0.83 5.54 -9.95
C GLU A 74 0.20 6.60 -10.39
N ARG A 75 0.52 7.56 -9.51
CA ARG A 75 1.57 8.56 -9.78
C ARG A 75 2.93 7.90 -9.97
N ARG A 76 3.25 6.87 -9.18
CA ARG A 76 4.52 6.15 -9.31
C ARG A 76 4.63 5.42 -10.65
N ARG A 77 3.55 4.72 -11.06
CA ARG A 77 3.50 4.04 -12.37
C ARG A 77 3.74 5.02 -13.52
N ILE A 78 3.06 6.17 -13.51
CA ILE A 78 3.23 7.20 -14.54
C ILE A 78 4.66 7.72 -14.58
N LEU A 79 5.28 7.99 -13.42
CA LEU A 79 6.67 8.46 -13.36
C LEU A 79 7.65 7.41 -13.89
N ASP A 80 7.45 6.13 -13.57
CA ASP A 80 8.30 5.05 -14.06
C ASP A 80 8.19 4.89 -15.58
N ASP A 81 6.99 5.04 -16.14
CA ASP A 81 6.77 5.02 -17.59
C ASP A 81 7.45 6.21 -18.28
N ILE A 82 7.33 7.43 -17.73
CA ILE A 82 8.05 8.61 -18.24
C ILE A 82 9.56 8.38 -18.22
N ASN A 83 10.10 7.88 -17.10
CA ASN A 83 11.53 7.63 -16.96
C ASN A 83 12.03 6.56 -17.93
N ARG A 84 11.21 5.56 -18.27
CA ARG A 84 11.54 4.56 -19.30
C ARG A 84 11.58 5.17 -20.69
N LEU A 85 10.70 6.12 -21.00
CA LEU A 85 10.70 6.83 -22.28
C LEU A 85 11.91 7.74 -22.44
N LEU A 86 12.32 8.45 -21.37
CA LEU A 86 13.46 9.37 -21.39
C LEU A 86 14.83 8.67 -21.42
N LYS A 87 14.89 7.39 -21.04
CA LYS A 87 16.12 6.57 -21.08
C LYS A 87 16.35 5.90 -22.44
N LYS A 88 15.46 6.08 -23.41
CA LYS A 88 15.67 5.72 -24.81
C LYS A 88 16.32 6.88 -25.56
#